data_AF-A0A5N7ZGD0-F1
#
_entry.id   AF-A0A5N7ZGD0-F1
#
_cell.length_a   1.000
_cell.length_b   1.000
_cell.length_c   1.000
_cell.angle_alpha   90.00
_cell.angle_beta   90.00
_cell.angle_gamma   90.00
#
_symmetry.space_group_name_H-M   'P 1'
#
loop_
_entity.id
_entity.type
_entity.pdbx_description
1 polymer ?
#
loop_
_entity_poly.entity_id
_entity_poly.type
_entity_poly.pdbx_seq_one_letter_code
_entity_poly.pdbx_strand_id
1 'polypeptide(L)'
;MKKNYWLLGTLLVILSNPMQAQTEAMKILPNGNVGIGTSTPIQAKLVVSGEQSTNANGMFMYGYRTSKILDSGTVKNSIYATDGVTAQQFNVVSDARIKKILGVSNTARDLDILSKIEITDYKMIDSVQRGNQVYKKVIAQQVEQVYPLAVNTKQTEVIPNIYQLSTLKNGWISVPTKDLAVGDKIKLVFSSETMLTDIQAISKEGIRVNCTKEGSVFVYGKEVHDFHSVDYEAIAMLNVSATQALLKRIEMLETKNTNLVQTVSKLEKEQQQTNDRLKVIEQLLLPAVAENDTVKE
;
A
#
# COMPACT_ATOMS: atom_id res chain seq x y z
N MET A 1 -49.11 -65.01 56.31
CA MET A 1 -47.98 -65.10 55.36
C MET A 1 -47.51 -63.68 55.02
N LYS A 2 -46.39 -63.23 55.59
CA LYS A 2 -45.80 -61.90 55.29
C LYS A 2 -44.83 -62.07 54.12
N LYS A 3 -45.05 -61.37 53.01
CA LYS A 3 -44.11 -61.32 51.88
C LYS A 3 -43.12 -60.18 52.09
N ASN A 4 -41.85 -60.53 52.23
CA ASN A 4 -40.73 -59.59 52.23
C ASN A 4 -40.40 -59.25 50.77
N TYR A 5 -40.38 -57.96 50.43
CA TYR A 5 -39.80 -57.48 49.17
C TYR A 5 -38.51 -56.75 49.49
N TRP A 6 -37.40 -57.30 49.03
CA TRP A 6 -36.10 -56.64 49.03
C TRP A 6 -36.06 -55.68 47.85
N LEU A 7 -35.94 -54.37 48.11
CA LEU A 7 -35.57 -53.40 47.08
C LEU A 7 -34.05 -53.52 46.83
N LEU A 8 -33.68 -54.10 45.70
CA LEU A 8 -32.33 -54.01 45.15
C LEU A 8 -32.13 -52.59 44.60
N GLY A 9 -31.42 -51.74 45.34
CA GLY A 9 -30.98 -50.44 44.87
C GLY A 9 -29.80 -50.60 43.91
N THR A 10 -30.03 -50.41 42.61
CA THR A 10 -28.96 -50.21 41.63
C THR A 10 -28.32 -48.85 41.80
N LEU A 11 -27.08 -48.83 42.29
CA LEU A 11 -26.22 -47.64 42.32
C LEU A 11 -25.70 -47.37 40.90
N LEU A 12 -26.26 -46.36 40.23
CA LEU A 12 -25.77 -45.89 38.93
C LEU A 12 -24.62 -44.89 39.18
N VAL A 13 -23.38 -45.36 39.09
CA VAL A 13 -22.20 -44.48 39.12
C VAL A 13 -21.96 -43.96 37.71
N ILE A 14 -22.33 -42.70 37.45
CA ILE A 14 -21.94 -42.01 36.22
C ILE A 14 -20.53 -41.46 36.46
N LEU A 15 -19.52 -42.13 35.92
CA LEU A 15 -18.18 -41.57 35.78
C LEU A 15 -18.24 -40.51 34.68
N SER A 16 -18.43 -39.24 35.06
CA SER A 16 -18.18 -38.14 34.13
C SER A 16 -16.68 -38.11 33.84
N ASN A 17 -16.32 -38.22 32.56
CA ASN A 17 -15.01 -37.80 32.10
C ASN A 17 -14.76 -36.37 32.62
N PRO A 18 -13.54 -36.00 33.05
CA PRO A 18 -13.25 -34.61 33.36
C PRO A 18 -13.54 -33.82 32.09
N MET A 19 -14.64 -33.06 32.11
CA MET A 19 -14.94 -32.09 31.08
C MET A 19 -13.71 -31.21 30.97
N GLN A 20 -13.00 -31.26 29.85
CA GLN A 20 -12.25 -30.09 29.41
C GLN A 20 -13.26 -28.95 29.51
N ALA A 21 -13.01 -28.01 30.42
CA ALA A 21 -13.89 -26.87 30.63
C ALA A 21 -14.18 -26.30 29.24
N GLN A 22 -15.42 -26.48 28.76
CA GLN A 22 -15.84 -25.82 27.54
C GLN A 22 -15.73 -24.34 27.87
N THR A 23 -14.72 -23.68 27.32
CA THR A 23 -14.69 -22.22 27.30
C THR A 23 -16.05 -21.79 26.78
N GLU A 24 -16.81 -21.00 27.53
CA GLU A 24 -18.14 -20.54 27.13
C GLU A 24 -18.04 -19.99 25.69
N ALA A 25 -18.64 -20.71 24.74
CA ALA A 25 -18.45 -20.40 23.33
C ALA A 25 -19.13 -19.07 22.97
N MET A 26 -20.28 -18.79 23.58
CA MET A 26 -21.06 -17.57 23.39
C MET A 26 -21.80 -17.22 24.69
N LYS A 27 -21.80 -15.94 25.05
CA LYS A 27 -22.55 -15.39 26.20
C LYS A 27 -23.33 -14.14 25.79
N ILE A 28 -24.57 -14.04 26.24
CA ILE A 28 -25.40 -12.84 26.09
C ILE A 28 -25.71 -12.30 27.48
N LEU A 29 -25.33 -11.05 27.75
CA LEU A 29 -25.62 -10.37 29.01
C LEU A 29 -27.03 -9.73 29.00
N PRO A 30 -27.65 -9.48 30.17
CA PRO A 30 -28.97 -8.85 30.26
C PRO A 30 -29.07 -7.46 29.60
N ASN A 31 -27.95 -6.76 29.42
CA ASN A 31 -27.87 -5.47 28.73
C ASN A 31 -27.77 -5.59 27.19
N GLY A 32 -27.88 -6.81 26.65
CA GLY A 32 -27.81 -7.11 25.22
C GLY A 32 -26.40 -7.18 24.65
N ASN A 33 -25.35 -7.15 25.48
CA ASN A 33 -23.98 -7.36 25.00
C ASN A 33 -23.72 -8.85 24.75
N VAL A 34 -23.11 -9.16 23.60
CA VAL A 34 -22.77 -10.51 23.16
C VAL A 34 -21.26 -10.69 23.21
N GLY A 35 -20.80 -11.74 23.89
CA GLY A 35 -19.42 -12.19 23.93
C GLY A 35 -19.27 -13.53 23.20
N ILE A 36 -18.26 -13.66 22.34
CA ILE A 36 -17.84 -14.94 21.76
C ILE A 36 -16.41 -15.19 22.26
N GLY A 37 -16.20 -16.31 22.97
CA GLY A 37 -14.92 -16.61 23.63
C GLY A 37 -14.55 -15.69 24.81
N THR A 38 -15.52 -14.93 25.34
CA THR A 38 -15.39 -14.11 26.56
C THR A 38 -16.69 -14.09 27.34
N SER A 39 -16.58 -14.17 28.68
CA SER A 39 -17.73 -14.10 29.59
C SER A 39 -18.04 -12.68 30.09
N THR A 40 -17.24 -11.69 29.66
CA THR A 40 -17.32 -10.28 30.09
C THR A 40 -17.18 -9.32 28.89
N PRO A 41 -18.15 -9.28 27.96
CA PRO A 41 -18.14 -8.38 26.80
C PRO A 41 -18.48 -6.93 27.21
N ILE A 42 -17.53 -6.21 27.80
CA ILE A 42 -17.73 -4.84 28.34
C ILE A 42 -17.31 -3.73 27.38
N GLN A 43 -16.49 -4.05 26.36
CA GLN A 43 -15.87 -3.08 25.47
C GLN A 43 -16.85 -2.57 24.38
N ALA A 44 -17.78 -3.42 23.93
CA ALA A 44 -18.73 -3.11 22.87
C ALA A 44 -19.95 -4.04 22.93
N LYS A 45 -20.96 -3.80 22.07
CA LYS A 45 -22.14 -4.66 21.95
C LYS A 45 -21.82 -6.08 21.49
N LEU A 46 -20.82 -6.25 20.63
CA LEU A 46 -20.26 -7.54 20.24
C LEU A 46 -18.77 -7.53 20.57
N VAL A 47 -18.32 -8.49 21.38
CA VAL A 47 -16.90 -8.69 21.69
C VAL A 47 -16.52 -10.11 21.31
N VAL A 48 -15.62 -10.25 20.35
CA VAL A 48 -15.07 -11.55 19.95
C VAL A 48 -13.66 -11.65 20.50
N SER A 49 -13.45 -12.57 21.44
CA SER A 49 -12.18 -12.83 22.10
C SER A 49 -11.71 -14.23 21.72
N GLY A 50 -10.79 -14.27 20.77
CA GLY A 50 -10.29 -15.51 20.19
C GLY A 50 -9.99 -15.32 18.70
N GLU A 51 -9.35 -16.31 18.11
CA GLU A 51 -8.92 -16.27 16.72
C GLU A 51 -8.98 -17.67 16.12
N GLN A 52 -9.32 -17.75 14.84
CA GLN A 52 -9.14 -18.95 14.03
C GLN A 52 -7.98 -18.71 13.06
N SER A 53 -7.11 -19.71 12.98
CA SER A 53 -5.98 -19.73 12.06
C SER A 53 -6.45 -20.20 10.70
N THR A 54 -6.45 -19.31 9.72
CA THR A 54 -6.78 -19.65 8.33
C THR A 54 -5.58 -19.39 7.45
N ASN A 55 -5.35 -20.25 6.45
CA ASN A 55 -4.36 -19.97 5.43
C ASN A 55 -4.88 -18.82 4.55
N ALA A 56 -4.12 -17.74 4.49
CA ALA A 56 -4.37 -16.66 3.56
C ALA A 56 -3.29 -16.67 2.48
N ASN A 57 -3.74 -16.44 1.25
CA ASN A 57 -2.91 -16.35 0.07
C ASN A 57 -3.41 -15.14 -0.73
N GLY A 58 -2.56 -14.14 -0.97
CA GLY A 58 -2.93 -12.93 -1.73
C GLY A 58 -3.86 -11.94 -1.01
N MET A 59 -4.04 -12.03 0.32
CA MET A 59 -4.92 -11.11 1.06
C MET A 59 -4.25 -9.74 1.31
N PHE A 60 -4.91 -8.66 0.88
CA PHE A 60 -4.60 -7.30 1.32
C PHE A 60 -5.07 -7.08 2.75
N MET A 61 -4.15 -6.87 3.68
CA MET A 61 -4.48 -6.58 5.07
C MET A 61 -4.33 -5.09 5.35
N TYR A 62 -5.41 -4.44 5.78
CA TYR A 62 -5.34 -3.07 6.31
C TYR A 62 -5.15 -3.13 7.83
N GLY A 63 -3.97 -2.75 8.34
CA GLY A 63 -3.70 -2.84 9.77
C GLY A 63 -2.25 -2.54 10.17
N TYR A 64 -2.02 -2.55 11.48
CA TYR A 64 -0.84 -2.04 12.19
C TYR A 64 0.54 -2.47 11.68
N ARG A 65 0.63 -3.52 10.87
CA ARG A 65 1.90 -4.10 10.42
C ARG A 65 2.42 -3.63 9.07
N THR A 66 1.61 -2.91 8.29
CA THR A 66 1.76 -2.41 6.89
C THR A 66 0.58 -2.88 6.05
N SER A 67 0.15 -2.12 5.04
CA SER A 67 -0.75 -2.60 3.98
C SER A 67 -0.01 -3.63 3.11
N LYS A 68 0.14 -4.84 3.64
CA LYS A 68 0.85 -5.95 2.99
C LYS A 68 -0.15 -6.89 2.35
N ILE A 69 0.26 -7.40 1.21
CA ILE A 69 -0.27 -8.66 0.74
C ILE A 69 0.43 -9.77 1.49
N LEU A 70 -0.32 -10.64 2.14
CA LEU A 70 0.26 -11.87 2.69
C LEU A 70 0.44 -12.85 1.55
N ASP A 71 1.71 -13.11 1.21
CA ASP A 71 2.10 -13.99 0.11
C ASP A 71 1.72 -15.45 0.38
N SER A 72 2.05 -15.97 1.57
CA SER A 72 1.56 -17.25 2.08
C SER A 72 1.75 -17.25 3.59
N GLY A 73 0.68 -17.44 4.35
CA GLY A 73 0.79 -17.54 5.80
C GLY A 73 -0.52 -17.74 6.53
N THR A 74 -0.41 -18.16 7.77
CA THR A 74 -1.56 -18.28 8.68
C THR A 74 -1.94 -16.89 9.18
N VAL A 75 -3.14 -16.44 8.80
CA VAL A 75 -3.78 -15.28 9.43
C VAL A 75 -4.67 -15.75 10.57
N LYS A 76 -4.71 -14.92 11.60
CA LYS A 76 -5.55 -15.13 12.77
C LYS A 76 -6.73 -14.17 12.66
N ASN A 77 -7.89 -14.73 12.36
CA ASN A 77 -9.12 -13.96 12.19
C ASN A 77 -10.03 -14.19 13.38
N SER A 78 -10.43 -13.11 14.04
CA SER A 78 -11.50 -13.13 15.03
C SER A 78 -12.88 -13.02 14.36
N ILE A 79 -12.97 -12.30 13.25
CA ILE A 79 -14.21 -12.09 12.48
C ILE A 79 -13.90 -12.38 11.01
N TYR A 80 -14.65 -13.29 10.40
CA TYR A 80 -14.61 -13.57 8.96
C TYR A 80 -15.98 -13.25 8.36
N ALA A 81 -16.03 -12.29 7.45
CA ALA A 81 -17.25 -11.91 6.73
C ALA A 81 -17.10 -12.27 5.25
N THR A 82 -18.12 -12.91 4.66
CA THR A 82 -18.11 -13.32 3.25
C THR A 82 -18.19 -12.14 2.27
N ASP A 83 -18.70 -11.01 2.72
CA ASP A 83 -18.86 -9.77 1.96
C ASP A 83 -18.33 -8.58 2.80
N GLY A 84 -18.71 -7.35 2.48
CA GLY A 84 -18.25 -6.15 3.17
C GLY A 84 -18.73 -5.99 4.62
N VAL A 85 -17.92 -5.30 5.42
CA VAL A 85 -18.33 -4.73 6.70
C VAL A 85 -18.52 -3.22 6.51
N THR A 86 -19.76 -2.75 6.60
CA THR A 86 -20.08 -1.32 6.55
C THR A 86 -20.25 -0.80 7.96
N ALA A 87 -19.44 0.19 8.35
CA ALA A 87 -19.53 0.86 9.64
C ALA A 87 -19.34 2.37 9.46
N GLN A 88 -20.00 3.17 10.30
CA GLN A 88 -19.75 4.62 10.34
C GLN A 88 -18.33 4.94 10.82
N GLN A 89 -17.71 4.05 11.60
CA GLN A 89 -16.38 4.24 12.17
C GLN A 89 -15.65 2.90 12.26
N PHE A 90 -14.38 2.89 11.85
CA PHE A 90 -13.46 1.77 12.02
C PHE A 90 -12.21 2.27 12.76
N ASN A 91 -12.04 1.82 14.01
CA ASN A 91 -10.96 2.32 14.88
C ASN A 91 -9.70 1.49 14.71
N VAL A 92 -8.68 2.06 14.06
CA VAL A 92 -7.33 1.51 14.00
C VAL A 92 -6.48 2.21 15.05
N VAL A 93 -5.93 1.45 16.01
CA VAL A 93 -5.15 2.01 17.12
C VAL A 93 -3.66 2.05 16.81
N SER A 94 -3.00 3.12 17.27
CA SER A 94 -1.54 3.26 17.20
C SER A 94 -1.02 3.87 18.50
N ASP A 95 -0.17 3.15 19.21
CA ASP A 95 0.42 3.59 20.48
C ASP A 95 1.93 3.31 20.48
N ALA A 96 2.74 4.17 21.12
CA ALA A 96 4.19 4.03 21.15
C ALA A 96 4.65 2.82 21.99
N ARG A 97 3.89 2.43 23.02
CA ARG A 97 4.23 1.33 23.94
C ARG A 97 4.17 -0.04 23.28
N ILE A 98 3.47 -0.14 22.15
CA ILE A 98 3.42 -1.36 21.33
C ILE A 98 4.40 -1.30 20.13
N LYS A 99 5.28 -0.27 20.06
CA LYS A 99 6.30 -0.09 19.01
C LYS A 99 7.70 -0.27 19.59
N LYS A 100 8.54 -1.03 18.88
CA LYS A 100 10.00 -0.93 19.03
C LYS A 100 10.50 0.21 18.15
N ILE A 101 10.72 1.38 18.76
CA ILE A 101 11.15 2.59 18.05
C ILE A 101 12.63 2.43 17.65
N LEU A 102 12.92 2.49 16.35
CA LEU A 102 14.28 2.40 15.80
C LEU A 102 14.97 3.76 15.65
N GLY A 103 14.17 4.82 15.52
CA GLY A 103 14.66 6.18 15.29
C GLY A 103 13.61 7.02 14.55
N VAL A 104 13.93 8.29 14.33
CA VAL A 104 13.16 9.21 13.48
C VAL A 104 13.69 9.10 12.04
N SER A 105 12.81 9.24 11.06
CA SER A 105 13.20 9.14 9.64
C SER A 105 14.14 10.26 9.20
N ASN A 106 14.98 9.98 8.21
CA ASN A 106 15.84 10.98 7.60
C ASN A 106 15.08 11.71 6.49
N THR A 107 14.48 12.86 6.83
CA THR A 107 13.62 13.63 5.93
C THR A 107 14.31 14.03 4.62
N ALA A 108 15.63 14.26 4.62
CA ALA A 108 16.38 14.63 3.41
C ALA A 108 16.54 13.44 2.44
N ARG A 109 16.83 12.25 3.00
CA ARG A 109 16.85 11.00 2.23
C ARG A 109 15.46 10.65 1.72
N ASP A 110 14.44 10.86 2.53
CA ASP A 110 13.06 10.57 2.16
C ASP A 110 12.58 11.46 1.00
N LEU A 111 12.98 12.74 0.99
CA LEU A 111 12.72 13.64 -0.13
C LEU A 111 13.44 13.20 -1.42
N ASP A 112 14.70 12.77 -1.31
CA ASP A 112 15.44 12.21 -2.45
C ASP A 112 14.76 10.95 -3.02
N ILE A 113 14.32 10.02 -2.17
CA ILE A 113 13.57 8.83 -2.58
C ILE A 113 12.26 9.24 -3.26
N LEU A 114 11.47 10.12 -2.63
CA LEU A 114 10.19 10.56 -3.19
C LEU A 114 10.37 11.20 -4.57
N SER A 115 11.43 11.99 -4.76
CA SER A 115 11.73 12.65 -6.04
C SER A 115 11.99 11.69 -7.20
N LYS A 116 12.32 10.43 -6.90
CA LYS A 116 12.61 9.36 -7.87
C LYS A 116 11.41 8.47 -8.15
N ILE A 117 10.30 8.60 -7.41
CA ILE A 117 9.08 7.84 -7.66
C ILE A 117 8.35 8.43 -8.88
N GLU A 118 8.05 7.60 -9.87
CA GLU A 118 7.40 8.01 -11.10
C GLU A 118 5.87 7.84 -11.00
N ILE A 119 5.14 8.94 -11.15
CA ILE A 119 3.68 8.90 -11.28
C ILE A 119 3.34 8.65 -12.74
N THR A 120 2.65 7.55 -13.00
CA THR A 120 2.34 7.04 -14.33
C THR A 120 0.84 7.03 -14.58
N ASP A 121 0.44 7.56 -15.73
CA ASP A 121 -0.91 7.42 -16.24
C ASP A 121 -1.02 6.13 -17.07
N TYR A 122 -1.95 5.24 -16.72
CA TYR A 122 -2.14 3.98 -17.44
C TYR A 122 -3.61 3.55 -17.50
N LYS A 123 -3.90 2.60 -18.38
CA LYS A 123 -5.18 1.86 -18.43
C LYS A 123 -4.91 0.39 -18.15
N MET A 124 -5.90 -0.28 -17.56
CA MET A 124 -5.83 -1.73 -17.37
C MET A 124 -6.02 -2.42 -18.71
N ILE A 125 -5.20 -3.45 -18.99
CA ILE A 125 -5.39 -4.30 -20.17
C ILE A 125 -6.75 -5.03 -20.09
N ASP A 126 -7.14 -5.47 -18.89
CA ASP A 126 -8.44 -6.09 -18.66
C ASP A 126 -9.58 -5.06 -18.60
N SER A 127 -9.93 -4.52 -19.77
CA SER A 127 -10.94 -3.47 -19.91
C SER A 127 -12.36 -3.97 -19.62
N VAL A 128 -12.63 -5.28 -19.72
CA VAL A 128 -13.95 -5.84 -19.44
C VAL A 128 -14.26 -5.74 -17.95
N GLN A 129 -13.33 -6.14 -17.08
CA GLN A 129 -13.56 -6.09 -15.63
C GLN A 129 -13.26 -4.71 -15.02
N ARG A 130 -12.27 -3.99 -15.57
CA ARG A 130 -11.76 -2.74 -14.98
C ARG A 130 -12.31 -1.48 -15.65
N GLY A 131 -13.00 -1.63 -16.78
CA GLY A 131 -13.47 -0.53 -17.61
C GLY A 131 -12.33 0.17 -18.36
N ASN A 132 -12.68 1.26 -19.07
CA ASN A 132 -11.75 2.06 -19.88
C ASN A 132 -11.23 3.31 -19.15
N GLN A 133 -11.25 3.29 -17.82
CA GLN A 133 -10.83 4.43 -17.00
C GLN A 133 -9.30 4.61 -17.04
N VAL A 134 -8.86 5.86 -17.01
CA VAL A 134 -7.44 6.20 -16.86
C VAL A 134 -7.12 6.25 -15.37
N TYR A 135 -6.06 5.57 -14.96
CA TYR A 135 -5.53 5.60 -13.61
C TYR A 135 -4.25 6.44 -13.58
N LYS A 136 -4.10 7.26 -12.54
CA LYS A 136 -2.85 7.98 -12.23
C LYS A 136 -2.28 7.42 -10.94
N LYS A 137 -1.28 6.55 -11.06
CA LYS A 137 -0.72 5.77 -9.94
C LYS A 137 0.76 5.46 -10.18
N VAL A 138 1.38 4.67 -9.30
CA VAL A 138 2.77 4.20 -9.46
C VAL A 138 2.82 2.83 -10.13
N ILE A 139 3.96 2.50 -10.74
CA ILE A 139 4.28 1.14 -11.20
C ILE A 139 5.13 0.45 -10.13
N ALA A 140 4.68 -0.70 -9.64
CA ALA A 140 5.28 -1.35 -8.47
C ALA A 140 6.77 -1.68 -8.67
N GLN A 141 7.15 -2.14 -9.86
CA GLN A 141 8.53 -2.46 -10.23
C GLN A 141 9.43 -1.22 -10.24
N GLN A 142 8.91 -0.05 -10.62
CA GLN A 142 9.64 1.22 -10.56
C GLN A 142 9.86 1.65 -9.10
N VAL A 143 8.82 1.53 -8.27
CA VAL A 143 8.91 1.83 -6.83
C VAL A 143 9.89 0.90 -6.14
N GLU A 144 9.94 -0.39 -6.50
CA GLU A 144 10.85 -1.36 -5.89
C GLU A 144 12.32 -0.93 -6.01
N GLN A 145 12.70 -0.36 -7.16
CA GLN A 145 14.08 0.09 -7.42
C GLN A 145 14.53 1.24 -6.50
N VAL A 146 13.59 2.09 -6.07
CA VAL A 146 13.90 3.32 -5.32
C VAL A 146 13.45 3.26 -3.86
N TYR A 147 12.38 2.52 -3.57
CA TYR A 147 11.78 2.36 -2.25
C TYR A 147 11.20 0.94 -2.05
N PRO A 148 12.06 -0.09 -1.98
CA PRO A 148 11.63 -1.49 -1.92
C PRO A 148 10.77 -1.85 -0.71
N LEU A 149 10.86 -1.08 0.39
CA LEU A 149 10.04 -1.28 1.59
C LEU A 149 8.53 -1.10 1.33
N ALA A 150 8.16 -0.38 0.27
CA ALA A 150 6.76 -0.16 -0.11
C ALA A 150 6.24 -1.19 -1.12
N VAL A 151 7.02 -2.22 -1.47
CA VAL A 151 6.63 -3.18 -2.51
C VAL A 151 6.69 -4.61 -1.98
N ASN A 152 5.65 -5.40 -2.28
CA ASN A 152 5.70 -6.85 -2.15
C ASN A 152 5.85 -7.47 -3.53
N THR A 153 6.80 -8.40 -3.67
CA THR A 153 7.29 -8.96 -4.94
C THR A 153 6.93 -10.42 -5.14
N LYS A 154 6.29 -11.07 -4.16
CA LYS A 154 6.21 -12.53 -4.12
C LYS A 154 4.90 -13.15 -4.60
N GLN A 155 3.97 -12.33 -5.09
CA GLN A 155 2.64 -12.84 -5.37
C GLN A 155 2.58 -13.69 -6.63
N THR A 156 1.72 -14.70 -6.59
CA THR A 156 1.33 -15.46 -7.77
C THR A 156 -0.01 -14.97 -8.30
N GLU A 157 -0.05 -14.52 -9.55
CA GLU A 157 -1.25 -14.03 -10.20
C GLU A 157 -1.24 -14.32 -11.70
N VAL A 158 -2.42 -14.31 -12.32
CA VAL A 158 -2.55 -14.44 -13.78
C VAL A 158 -2.62 -13.06 -14.41
N ILE A 159 -1.70 -12.76 -15.34
CA ILE A 159 -1.65 -11.48 -16.04
C ILE A 159 -2.30 -11.54 -17.42
N PRO A 160 -2.93 -10.45 -17.89
CA PRO A 160 -3.51 -10.37 -19.23
C PRO A 160 -2.46 -10.07 -20.32
N ASN A 161 -1.33 -10.78 -20.34
CA ASN A 161 -0.25 -10.48 -21.30
C ASN A 161 -0.54 -10.94 -22.74
N ILE A 162 -1.58 -11.76 -22.95
CA ILE A 162 -2.04 -12.18 -24.27
C ILE A 162 -3.37 -11.50 -24.63
N TYR A 163 -4.36 -11.58 -23.74
CA TYR A 163 -5.67 -10.91 -23.80
C TYR A 163 -6.31 -10.87 -25.21
N GLN A 164 -6.47 -12.05 -25.83
CA GLN A 164 -6.88 -12.18 -27.22
C GLN A 164 -7.88 -13.32 -27.43
N LEU A 165 -8.85 -13.12 -28.33
CA LEU A 165 -9.68 -14.22 -28.86
C LEU A 165 -8.89 -15.05 -29.87
N SER A 166 -8.92 -16.37 -29.71
CA SER A 166 -8.26 -17.33 -30.57
C SER A 166 -9.14 -18.56 -30.81
N THR A 167 -8.59 -19.57 -31.48
CA THR A 167 -9.24 -20.85 -31.74
C THR A 167 -8.33 -21.97 -31.25
N LEU A 168 -8.88 -22.84 -30.41
CA LEU A 168 -8.26 -24.09 -30.00
C LEU A 168 -8.59 -25.16 -31.05
N LYS A 169 -7.56 -25.68 -31.71
CA LYS A 169 -7.69 -26.77 -32.69
C LYS A 169 -6.66 -27.87 -32.46
N ASN A 170 -7.09 -29.10 -32.20
CA ASN A 170 -6.22 -30.24 -31.92
C ASN A 170 -5.18 -29.94 -30.81
N GLY A 171 -5.61 -29.25 -29.76
CA GLY A 171 -4.76 -28.81 -28.66
C GLY A 171 -3.88 -27.59 -28.94
N TRP A 172 -3.88 -27.04 -30.16
CA TRP A 172 -3.11 -25.84 -30.53
C TRP A 172 -3.94 -24.56 -30.47
N ILE A 173 -3.37 -23.48 -29.95
CA ILE A 173 -3.97 -22.15 -29.89
C ILE A 173 -3.01 -21.16 -30.54
N SER A 174 -3.49 -20.37 -31.50
CA SER A 174 -2.66 -19.35 -32.16
C SER A 174 -2.62 -18.06 -31.33
N VAL A 175 -1.45 -17.76 -30.76
CA VAL A 175 -1.18 -16.60 -29.90
C VAL A 175 0.29 -16.19 -30.01
N PRO A 176 0.65 -14.94 -29.69
CA PRO A 176 2.04 -14.53 -29.54
C PRO A 176 2.77 -15.37 -28.49
N THR A 177 4.01 -15.80 -28.79
CA THR A 177 4.79 -16.71 -27.93
C THR A 177 6.03 -16.09 -27.30
N LYS A 178 6.29 -14.80 -27.55
CA LYS A 178 7.53 -14.10 -27.18
C LYS A 178 7.89 -14.22 -25.68
N ASP A 179 6.88 -14.27 -24.80
CA ASP A 179 7.07 -14.28 -23.35
C ASP A 179 6.52 -15.55 -22.68
N LEU A 180 6.40 -16.65 -23.45
CA LEU A 180 5.86 -17.93 -22.98
C LEU A 180 6.95 -19.01 -22.97
N ALA A 181 6.88 -19.89 -21.98
CA ALA A 181 7.72 -21.09 -21.87
C ALA A 181 6.88 -22.36 -21.73
N VAL A 182 7.47 -23.51 -22.12
CA VAL A 182 6.86 -24.81 -21.83
C VAL A 182 6.83 -25.01 -20.31
N GLY A 183 5.68 -25.41 -19.78
CA GLY A 183 5.42 -25.50 -18.35
C GLY A 183 4.74 -24.26 -17.74
N ASP A 184 4.67 -23.13 -18.46
CA ASP A 184 3.90 -21.98 -18.00
C ASP A 184 2.40 -22.35 -17.88
N LYS A 185 1.75 -21.88 -16.82
CA LYS A 185 0.29 -22.00 -16.66
C LYS A 185 -0.42 -20.88 -17.41
N ILE A 186 -1.40 -21.22 -18.23
CA ILE A 186 -2.15 -20.27 -19.04
C ILE A 186 -3.65 -20.33 -18.75
N LYS A 187 -4.27 -19.16 -18.61
CA LYS A 187 -5.71 -19.02 -18.33
C LYS A 187 -6.50 -18.91 -19.63
N LEU A 188 -7.39 -19.88 -19.81
CA LEU A 188 -8.28 -20.01 -20.95
C LEU A 188 -9.72 -19.77 -20.50
N VAL A 189 -10.43 -18.93 -21.23
CA VAL A 189 -11.84 -18.59 -20.96
C VAL A 189 -12.68 -19.07 -22.14
N PHE A 190 -13.53 -20.05 -21.89
CA PHE A 190 -14.55 -20.54 -22.81
C PHE A 190 -15.92 -19.94 -22.45
N SER A 191 -16.92 -20.11 -23.31
CA SER A 191 -18.28 -19.64 -23.03
C SER A 191 -18.92 -20.28 -21.80
N SER A 192 -18.54 -21.52 -21.45
CA SER A 192 -19.12 -22.26 -20.33
C SER A 192 -18.28 -22.20 -19.05
N GLU A 193 -16.96 -22.00 -19.14
CA GLU A 193 -16.08 -22.05 -17.99
C GLU A 193 -14.73 -21.36 -18.24
N THR A 194 -14.00 -21.14 -17.15
CA THR A 194 -12.60 -20.70 -17.15
C THR A 194 -11.72 -21.79 -16.58
N MET A 195 -10.57 -22.04 -17.19
CA MET A 195 -9.60 -23.02 -16.71
C MET A 195 -8.17 -22.52 -16.80
N LEU A 196 -7.29 -23.08 -15.98
CA LEU A 196 -5.85 -22.88 -16.00
C LEU A 196 -5.18 -24.19 -16.41
N THR A 197 -4.31 -24.17 -17.43
CA THR A 197 -3.64 -25.39 -17.95
C THR A 197 -2.18 -25.11 -18.29
N ASP A 198 -1.34 -26.15 -18.33
CA ASP A 198 0.08 -26.02 -18.63
C ASP A 198 0.33 -26.00 -20.15
N ILE A 199 1.28 -25.15 -20.58
CA ILE A 199 1.79 -25.16 -21.95
C ILE A 199 2.68 -26.40 -22.15
N GLN A 200 2.30 -27.27 -23.07
CA GLN A 200 3.01 -28.52 -23.38
C GLN A 200 4.07 -28.33 -24.47
N ALA A 201 3.83 -27.44 -25.42
CA ALA A 201 4.76 -27.14 -26.51
C ALA A 201 4.54 -25.72 -27.03
N ILE A 202 5.57 -25.13 -27.62
CA ILE A 202 5.53 -23.81 -28.25
C ILE A 202 6.00 -23.93 -29.69
N SER A 203 5.30 -23.27 -30.60
CA SER A 203 5.72 -23.06 -31.99
C SER A 203 5.86 -21.57 -32.29
N LYS A 204 6.26 -21.23 -33.52
CA LYS A 204 6.30 -19.83 -33.96
C LYS A 204 4.90 -19.18 -34.01
N GLU A 205 3.86 -19.99 -34.16
CA GLU A 205 2.50 -19.53 -34.47
C GLU A 205 1.52 -19.73 -33.30
N GLY A 206 1.96 -20.35 -32.21
CA GLY A 206 1.11 -20.59 -31.06
C GLY A 206 1.67 -21.57 -30.04
N ILE A 207 0.78 -22.00 -29.17
CA ILE A 207 1.09 -22.90 -28.05
C ILE A 207 0.21 -24.15 -28.14
N ARG A 208 0.72 -25.27 -27.62
CA ARG A 208 -0.05 -26.49 -27.42
C ARG A 208 -0.36 -26.65 -25.94
N VAL A 209 -1.61 -26.93 -25.61
CA VAL A 209 -2.09 -27.14 -24.23
C VAL A 209 -2.78 -28.48 -24.09
N ASN A 210 -2.80 -29.02 -22.86
CA ASN A 210 -3.60 -30.19 -22.55
C ASN A 210 -5.06 -29.77 -22.36
N CYS A 211 -5.84 -29.75 -23.45
CA CYS A 211 -7.26 -29.42 -23.39
C CYS A 211 -8.02 -30.29 -24.39
N THR A 212 -9.12 -30.91 -23.95
CA THR A 212 -9.99 -31.75 -24.78
C THR A 212 -11.07 -30.96 -25.52
N LYS A 213 -11.16 -29.65 -25.26
CA LYS A 213 -12.11 -28.76 -25.94
C LYS A 213 -11.57 -28.32 -27.29
N GLU A 214 -12.48 -27.82 -28.11
CA GLU A 214 -12.21 -27.32 -29.46
C GLU A 214 -13.04 -26.06 -29.72
N GLY A 215 -12.58 -25.21 -30.64
CA GLY A 215 -13.31 -24.00 -31.07
C GLY A 215 -12.83 -22.71 -30.41
N SER A 216 -13.70 -21.70 -30.38
CA SER A 216 -13.35 -20.35 -29.92
C SER A 216 -12.96 -20.31 -28.45
N VAL A 217 -11.84 -19.68 -28.14
CA VAL A 217 -11.31 -19.53 -26.78
C VAL A 217 -10.74 -18.13 -26.60
N PHE A 218 -11.03 -17.48 -25.47
CA PHE A 218 -10.35 -16.25 -25.09
C PHE A 218 -9.14 -16.59 -24.22
N VAL A 219 -7.96 -16.21 -24.67
CA VAL A 219 -6.70 -16.45 -23.98
C VAL A 219 -6.36 -15.22 -23.16
N TYR A 220 -6.48 -15.34 -21.83
CA TYR A 220 -6.22 -14.22 -20.94
C TYR A 220 -4.71 -13.94 -20.86
N GLY A 221 -3.93 -14.95 -20.51
CA GLY A 221 -2.48 -14.85 -20.38
C GLY A 221 -1.94 -15.85 -19.36
N LYS A 222 -0.68 -15.68 -18.97
CA LYS A 222 0.03 -16.63 -18.10
C LYS A 222 -0.04 -16.27 -16.62
N GLU A 223 0.12 -17.30 -15.78
CA GLU A 223 0.45 -17.14 -14.38
C GLU A 223 1.91 -16.69 -14.24
N VAL A 224 2.16 -15.75 -13.33
CA VAL A 224 3.48 -15.27 -12.95
C VAL A 224 3.62 -15.36 -11.44
N HIS A 225 4.85 -15.55 -10.96
CA HIS A 225 5.17 -15.69 -9.53
C HIS A 225 5.89 -14.47 -8.96
N ASP A 226 6.14 -13.47 -9.80
CA ASP A 226 6.75 -12.18 -9.50
C ASP A 226 5.72 -11.06 -9.66
N PHE A 227 4.45 -11.30 -9.29
CA PHE A 227 3.46 -10.24 -9.32
C PHE A 227 3.66 -9.29 -8.13
N HIS A 228 3.64 -7.99 -8.42
CA HIS A 228 3.98 -6.96 -7.46
C HIS A 228 2.76 -6.20 -6.96
N SER A 229 2.82 -5.76 -5.72
CA SER A 229 1.86 -4.84 -5.12
C SER A 229 2.54 -3.74 -4.31
N VAL A 230 1.81 -2.64 -4.12
CA VAL A 230 2.32 -1.43 -3.48
C VAL A 230 1.57 -1.15 -2.19
N ASP A 231 2.33 -0.94 -1.12
CA ASP A 231 1.86 -0.34 0.14
C ASP A 231 1.81 1.19 -0.03
N TYR A 232 0.62 1.70 -0.35
CA TYR A 232 0.40 3.13 -0.49
C TYR A 232 0.51 3.90 0.82
N GLU A 233 0.34 3.26 1.98
CA GLU A 233 0.53 3.91 3.28
C GLU A 233 2.03 4.18 3.53
N ALA A 234 2.90 3.25 3.13
CA ALA A 234 4.34 3.45 3.19
C ALA A 234 4.80 4.64 2.32
N ILE A 235 4.25 4.77 1.11
CA ILE A 235 4.50 5.94 0.23
C ILE A 235 3.91 7.21 0.84
N ALA A 236 2.71 7.15 1.43
CA ALA A 236 2.10 8.31 2.07
C ALA A 236 2.93 8.83 3.25
N MET A 237 3.48 7.94 4.09
CA MET A 237 4.34 8.34 5.20
C MET A 237 5.71 8.83 4.74
N LEU A 238 6.27 8.26 3.66
CA LEU A 238 7.44 8.83 2.97
C LEU A 238 7.16 10.27 2.54
N ASN A 239 6.00 10.52 1.93
CA ASN A 239 5.59 11.85 1.49
C ASN A 239 5.44 12.84 2.65
N VAL A 240 4.89 12.42 3.80
CA VAL A 240 4.83 13.28 5.00
C VAL A 240 6.24 13.69 5.45
N SER A 241 7.18 12.75 5.51
CA SER A 241 8.57 13.02 5.90
C SER A 241 9.28 13.94 4.89
N ALA A 242 9.10 13.70 3.59
CA ALA A 242 9.63 14.54 2.53
C ALA A 242 9.04 15.97 2.56
N THR A 243 7.74 16.10 2.85
CA THR A 243 7.08 17.41 3.01
C THR A 243 7.67 18.19 4.17
N GLN A 244 8.02 17.53 5.28
CA GLN A 244 8.73 18.17 6.39
C GLN A 244 10.14 18.64 6.00
N ALA A 245 10.85 17.92 5.13
CA ALA A 245 12.12 18.41 4.56
C ALA A 245 11.93 19.64 3.68
N LEU A 246 10.88 19.67 2.85
CA LEU A 246 10.55 20.83 2.03
C LEU A 246 10.22 22.05 2.89
N LEU A 247 9.42 21.89 3.97
CA LEU A 247 9.12 22.96 4.91
C LEU A 247 10.39 23.56 5.52
N LYS A 248 11.30 22.73 6.03
CA LYS A 248 12.60 23.20 6.57
C LYS A 248 13.39 24.01 5.54
N ARG A 249 13.37 23.58 4.27
CA ARG A 249 14.05 24.30 3.19
C ARG A 249 13.41 25.65 2.90
N ILE A 250 12.07 25.73 2.94
CA ILE A 250 11.32 26.98 2.77
C ILE A 250 11.68 27.96 3.89
N GLU A 251 11.62 27.54 5.16
CA GLU A 251 11.95 28.40 6.31
C GLU A 251 13.40 28.95 6.25
N MET A 252 14.36 28.11 5.81
CA MET A 252 15.74 28.55 5.60
C MET A 252 15.86 29.59 4.48
N LEU A 253 15.13 29.39 3.37
CA LEU A 253 15.13 30.32 2.24
C LEU A 253 14.48 31.65 2.62
N GLU A 254 13.37 31.64 3.35
CA GLU A 254 12.69 32.83 3.85
C GLU A 254 13.60 33.64 4.77
N THR A 255 14.26 32.98 5.73
CA THR A 255 15.23 33.64 6.63
C THR A 255 16.36 34.29 5.84
N LYS A 256 16.93 33.57 4.87
CA LYS A 256 17.99 34.11 4.01
C LYS A 256 17.49 35.30 3.20
N ASN A 257 16.28 35.24 2.67
CA ASN A 257 15.67 36.33 1.91
C ASN A 257 15.48 37.58 2.78
N THR A 258 14.97 37.43 4.01
CA THR A 258 14.85 38.54 4.95
C THR A 258 16.20 39.21 5.24
N ASN A 259 17.25 38.40 5.48
CA ASN A 259 18.60 38.93 5.73
C ASN A 259 19.16 39.66 4.50
N LEU A 260 18.92 39.14 3.30
CA LEU A 260 19.31 39.78 2.04
C LEU A 260 18.59 41.12 1.86
N VAL A 261 17.27 41.16 2.04
CA VAL A 261 16.46 42.39 1.94
C VAL A 261 16.95 43.45 2.94
N GLN A 262 17.24 43.07 4.18
CA GLN A 262 17.79 43.99 5.18
C GLN A 262 19.18 44.52 4.78
N THR A 263 20.04 43.64 4.27
CA THR A 263 21.40 44.02 3.82
C THR A 263 21.33 44.97 2.64
N VAL A 264 20.48 44.68 1.65
CA VAL A 264 20.26 45.55 0.49
C VAL A 264 19.74 46.91 0.93
N SER A 265 18.73 46.97 1.79
CA SER A 265 18.18 48.24 2.29
C SER A 265 19.23 49.07 3.06
N LYS A 266 20.13 48.42 3.80
CA LYS A 266 21.24 49.10 4.47
C LYS A 266 22.23 49.68 3.47
N LEU A 267 22.64 48.90 2.48
CA LEU A 267 23.57 49.33 1.44
C LEU A 267 23.00 50.47 0.59
N GLU A 268 21.70 50.44 0.26
CA GLU A 268 21.03 51.53 -0.45
C GLU A 268 21.08 52.84 0.35
N LYS A 269 20.89 52.80 1.68
CA LYS A 269 21.02 53.98 2.54
C LYS A 269 22.45 54.50 2.59
N GLU A 270 23.44 53.62 2.73
CA GLU A 270 24.86 54.00 2.74
C GLU A 270 25.29 54.59 1.38
N GLN A 271 24.80 54.02 0.29
CA GLN A 271 25.02 54.53 -1.06
C GLN A 271 24.41 55.93 -1.22
N GLN A 272 23.17 56.14 -0.75
CA GLN A 272 22.52 57.44 -0.80
C GLN A 272 23.31 58.49 0.00
N GLN A 273 23.73 58.17 1.22
CA GLN A 273 24.56 59.06 2.04
C GLN A 273 25.88 59.40 1.37
N THR A 274 26.52 58.43 0.71
CA THR A 274 27.76 58.64 -0.04
C THR A 274 27.53 59.57 -1.22
N ASN A 275 26.46 59.35 -1.99
CA ASN A 275 26.07 60.21 -3.10
C ASN A 275 25.78 61.65 -2.65
N ASP A 276 25.12 61.83 -1.50
CA ASP A 276 24.82 63.15 -0.96
C ASP A 276 26.10 63.87 -0.51
N ARG A 277 27.05 63.16 0.12
CA ARG A 277 28.37 63.72 0.46
C ARG A 277 29.18 64.10 -0.78
N LEU A 278 29.14 63.28 -1.83
CA LEU A 278 29.81 63.58 -3.10
C LEU A 278 29.26 64.86 -3.74
N LYS A 279 27.94 65.03 -3.78
CA LYS A 279 27.31 66.26 -4.29
C LYS A 279 27.76 67.51 -3.53
N VAL A 280 27.86 67.44 -2.21
CA VAL A 280 28.36 68.56 -1.39
C VAL A 280 29.81 68.89 -1.73
N ILE A 281 30.67 67.87 -1.88
CA ILE A 281 32.07 68.06 -2.28
C ILE A 281 32.17 68.68 -3.68
N GLU A 282 31.39 68.19 -4.64
CA GLU A 282 31.34 68.74 -6.00
C GLU A 282 30.93 70.22 -6.00
N GLN A 283 29.92 70.59 -5.21
CA GLN A 283 29.49 71.98 -5.06
C GLN A 283 30.55 72.90 -4.44
N LEU A 284 31.40 72.39 -3.55
CA LEU A 284 32.49 73.17 -2.95
C LEU A 284 33.68 73.33 -3.89
N LEU A 285 33.95 72.34 -4.75
CA LEU A 285 35.09 72.35 -5.66
C LEU A 285 34.83 73.17 -6.94
N LEU A 286 33.59 73.17 -7.46
CA LEU A 286 33.25 73.89 -8.69
C LEU A 286 33.58 75.40 -8.67
N PRO A 287 33.26 76.17 -7.59
CA PRO A 287 33.64 77.57 -7.49
C PRO A 287 35.14 77.79 -7.32
N ALA A 288 35.82 76.93 -6.53
CA ALA A 288 37.25 77.05 -6.25
C ALA A 288 38.14 76.78 -7.48
N VAL A 289 37.67 75.94 -8.41
CA VAL A 289 38.32 75.72 -9.70
C VAL A 289 38.09 76.92 -10.62
N ALA A 290 36.88 77.48 -10.66
CA ALA A 290 36.57 78.66 -11.47
C ALA A 290 37.31 79.93 -11.01
N GLU A 291 37.55 80.12 -9.71
CA GLU A 291 38.36 81.22 -9.18
C GLU A 291 39.86 81.05 -9.45
N ASN A 292 40.37 79.82 -9.49
CA ASN A 292 41.79 79.58 -9.82
C ASN A 292 42.12 79.78 -11.30
N ASP A 293 41.13 79.66 -12.19
CA ASP A 293 41.28 79.93 -13.62
C ASP A 293 41.20 81.44 -13.94
N THR A 294 40.48 82.25 -13.15
CA THR A 294 40.40 83.71 -13.34
C THR A 294 41.59 84.49 -12.77
N VAL A 295 42.39 83.90 -11.89
CA VAL A 295 43.61 84.53 -11.31
C VAL A 295 44.86 84.30 -12.17
N LYS A 296 44.74 83.54 -13.27
CA LYS A 296 45.86 83.23 -14.20
C LYS A 296 45.89 84.05 -15.50
N GLU A 297 45.00 85.03 -15.69
CA GLU A 297 45.09 86.05 -16.75
C GLU A 297 45.58 87.39 -16.20
#